data_AF-A0A1W1CRY6-F1
#
_entry.id   AF-A0A1W1CRY6-F1
#
_cell.length_a   1.000
_cell.length_b   1.000
_cell.length_c   1.000
_cell.angle_alpha   90.00
_cell.angle_beta   90.00
_cell.angle_gamma   90.00
#
_symmetry.space_group_name_H-M   'P 1'
#
loop_
_entity.id
_entity.type
_entity.pdbx_description
1 polymer ?
#
loop_
_entity_poly.entity_id
_entity_poly.type
_entity_poly.pdbx_seq_one_letter_code
_entity_poly.pdbx_strand_id
1 'polypeptide(L)'
;MYHAKKVLDASGYGRVLPRLLDLEAEPAQEFRKATFARVDKDVRPEGETNGYIFATVIGDNDGWMWNIPFSDGTSSVGIVCAQKYFETFDMNDEEFWEHIIHTHPYTKERYKDSKRIVDVGSLSGYSAAVKKLYGKNFILTGNASEFLDPVFSSGVTLALESGSKAAELTARELRGESIDYKVEYEDHMMQGINVFRDYVNTWYDGTLQTILFSDKKNAEITKKVVSILSGYVWDENNSFVTSSKYALEKTYEMVK
;
A
#
# COMPACT_ATOMS: atom_id res chain seq x y z
N MET A 1 -27.48 -10.66 23.04
CA MET A 1 -27.67 -10.62 21.58
C MET A 1 -27.69 -9.16 21.16
N TYR A 2 -26.93 -8.76 20.15
CA TYR A 2 -26.91 -7.37 19.66
C TYR A 2 -27.88 -7.23 18.49
N HIS A 3 -28.67 -6.15 18.47
CA HIS A 3 -29.54 -5.78 17.36
C HIS A 3 -29.06 -4.44 16.78
N ALA A 4 -28.76 -4.39 15.49
CA ALA A 4 -28.24 -3.21 14.82
C ALA A 4 -29.01 -2.94 13.51
N LYS A 5 -29.12 -1.66 13.13
CA LYS A 5 -29.72 -1.23 11.86
C LYS A 5 -28.75 -1.34 10.68
N LYS A 6 -27.46 -1.09 10.93
CA LYS A 6 -26.36 -1.13 9.96
C LYS A 6 -25.12 -1.75 10.61
N VAL A 7 -24.31 -2.46 9.85
CA VAL A 7 -23.02 -3.02 10.28
C VAL A 7 -21.90 -2.42 9.41
N LEU A 8 -20.92 -1.77 10.05
CA LEU A 8 -19.70 -1.35 9.38
C LEU A 8 -18.63 -2.41 9.63
N ASP A 9 -18.25 -3.15 8.60
CA ASP A 9 -17.16 -4.11 8.72
C ASP A 9 -15.82 -3.39 8.58
N ALA A 10 -15.20 -3.16 9.74
CA ALA A 10 -13.85 -2.64 9.88
C ALA A 10 -12.87 -3.71 10.37
N SER A 11 -13.14 -4.99 10.08
CA SER A 11 -12.34 -6.12 10.58
C SER A 11 -10.95 -6.25 9.93
N GLY A 12 -10.64 -5.45 8.91
CA GLY A 12 -9.37 -5.49 8.20
C GLY A 12 -9.08 -6.89 7.63
N TYR A 13 -7.91 -7.45 7.94
CA TYR A 13 -7.53 -8.82 7.55
C TYR A 13 -8.42 -9.92 8.16
N GLY A 14 -9.27 -9.59 9.13
CA GLY A 14 -10.30 -10.51 9.63
C GLY A 14 -11.33 -10.88 8.56
N ARG A 15 -11.62 -9.96 7.62
CA ARG A 15 -12.49 -10.20 6.46
C ARG A 15 -13.84 -10.82 6.84
N VAL A 16 -14.44 -10.35 7.94
CA VAL A 16 -15.58 -11.02 8.60
C VAL A 16 -16.79 -11.15 7.67
N LEU A 17 -17.36 -10.04 7.20
CA LEU A 17 -18.49 -10.07 6.25
C LEU A 17 -18.09 -10.58 4.87
N PRO A 18 -16.92 -10.24 4.31
CA PRO A 18 -16.49 -10.82 3.04
C PRO A 18 -16.55 -12.34 3.00
N ARG A 19 -16.08 -13.00 4.07
CA ARG A 19 -16.11 -14.46 4.19
C ARG A 19 -17.51 -14.99 4.47
N LEU A 20 -18.24 -14.36 5.40
CA LEU A 20 -19.58 -14.82 5.79
C LEU A 20 -20.62 -14.69 4.66
N LEU A 21 -20.44 -13.73 3.76
CA LEU A 21 -21.39 -13.38 2.71
C LEU A 21 -20.91 -13.76 1.30
N ASP A 22 -19.81 -14.52 1.18
CA ASP A 22 -19.18 -14.89 -0.10
C ASP A 22 -18.96 -13.66 -1.02
N LEU A 23 -18.31 -12.62 -0.48
CA LEU A 23 -17.98 -11.41 -1.23
C LEU A 23 -16.53 -11.37 -1.70
N GLU A 24 -15.68 -12.33 -1.35
CA GLU A 24 -14.28 -12.33 -1.78
C GLU A 24 -14.18 -12.46 -3.30
N ALA A 25 -13.27 -11.69 -3.89
CA ALA A 25 -12.95 -11.71 -5.31
C ALA A 25 -11.44 -11.87 -5.49
N GLU A 26 -11.03 -12.38 -6.65
CA GLU A 26 -9.62 -12.49 -7.00
C GLU A 26 -8.97 -11.10 -7.03
N PRO A 27 -7.84 -10.90 -6.33
CA PRO A 27 -7.12 -9.64 -6.38
C PRO A 27 -6.50 -9.40 -7.76
N ALA A 28 -6.38 -8.13 -8.14
CA ALA A 28 -5.76 -7.76 -9.40
C ALA A 28 -4.23 -7.84 -9.37
N GLN A 29 -3.63 -7.81 -8.17
CA GLN A 29 -2.19 -7.84 -7.96
C GLN A 29 -1.66 -9.28 -7.98
N GLU A 30 -0.43 -9.43 -8.48
CA GLU A 30 0.31 -10.68 -8.35
C GLU A 30 0.57 -11.04 -6.89
N PHE A 31 0.64 -12.35 -6.63
CA PHE A 31 0.95 -12.86 -5.30
C PHE A 31 2.37 -12.45 -4.88
N ARG A 32 2.47 -11.77 -3.75
CA ARG A 32 3.74 -11.35 -3.15
C ARG A 32 3.84 -11.78 -1.69
N LYS A 33 5.08 -11.90 -1.23
CA LYS A 33 5.46 -12.22 0.13
C LYS A 33 6.14 -11.03 0.77
N ALA A 34 5.77 -10.73 2.01
CA ALA A 34 6.45 -9.81 2.89
C ALA A 34 7.12 -10.58 4.03
N THR A 35 8.39 -10.29 4.30
CA THR A 35 9.08 -10.66 5.55
C THR A 35 9.55 -9.39 6.23
N PHE A 36 9.39 -9.27 7.54
CA PHE A 36 9.67 -8.02 8.23
C PHE A 36 10.02 -8.20 9.70
N ALA A 37 10.88 -7.33 10.20
CA ALA A 37 11.22 -7.24 11.61
C ALA A 37 11.51 -5.78 12.00
N ARG A 38 11.99 -5.60 13.22
CA ARG A 38 12.48 -4.33 13.73
C ARG A 38 13.95 -4.48 14.10
N VAL A 39 14.74 -3.46 13.75
CA VAL A 39 16.16 -3.38 14.09
C VAL A 39 16.45 -2.19 15.01
N ASP A 40 17.48 -2.31 15.84
CA ASP A 40 18.10 -1.18 16.52
C ASP A 40 19.28 -0.62 15.70
N LYS A 41 19.66 0.64 15.96
CA LYS A 41 20.94 1.21 15.51
C LYS A 41 21.22 1.12 14.00
N ASP A 42 20.19 1.31 13.16
CA ASP A 42 20.42 1.50 11.73
C ASP A 42 21.16 2.83 11.48
N VAL A 43 22.06 2.85 10.50
CA VAL A 43 22.76 4.06 10.09
C VAL A 43 21.80 4.94 9.29
N ARG A 44 21.26 5.97 9.93
CA ARG A 44 20.35 6.93 9.29
C ARG A 44 21.12 8.03 8.58
N PRO A 45 20.57 8.61 7.50
CA PRO A 45 21.14 9.83 6.91
C PRO A 45 21.19 10.98 7.91
N GLU A 46 22.11 11.92 7.69
CA GLU A 46 22.18 13.15 8.48
C GLU A 46 21.11 14.16 8.02
N GLY A 47 20.72 15.07 8.93
CA GLY A 47 19.80 16.17 8.62
C GLY A 47 18.33 15.76 8.53
N GLU A 48 17.58 16.47 7.69
CA GLU A 48 16.11 16.44 7.66
C GLU A 48 15.51 15.13 7.13
N THR A 49 16.30 14.32 6.40
CA THR A 49 15.83 13.07 5.80
C THR A 49 15.99 11.86 6.72
N ASN A 50 16.52 12.05 7.94
CA ASN A 50 16.80 10.96 8.89
C ASN A 50 15.53 10.19 9.34
N GLY A 51 14.35 10.79 9.19
CA GLY A 51 13.06 10.23 9.55
C GLY A 51 12.21 9.78 8.36
N TYR A 52 12.73 9.85 7.13
CA TYR A 52 11.97 9.46 5.94
C TYR A 52 11.87 7.94 5.82
N ILE A 53 10.81 7.48 5.16
CA ILE A 53 10.77 6.11 4.65
C ILE A 53 11.79 5.95 3.51
N PHE A 54 12.51 4.84 3.50
CA PHE A 54 13.36 4.45 2.38
C PHE A 54 12.78 3.20 1.71
N ALA A 55 12.48 3.30 0.42
CA ALA A 55 12.10 2.18 -0.42
C ALA A 55 13.28 1.83 -1.34
N THR A 56 13.82 0.63 -1.21
CA THR A 56 14.98 0.16 -2.00
C THR A 56 14.54 -0.98 -2.91
N VAL A 57 14.67 -0.80 -4.22
CA VAL A 57 14.43 -1.89 -5.19
C VAL A 57 15.55 -2.92 -5.10
N ILE A 58 15.19 -4.20 -5.09
CA ILE A 58 16.11 -5.34 -5.01
C ILE A 58 15.78 -6.38 -6.10
N GLY A 59 16.74 -7.24 -6.44
CA GLY A 59 16.50 -8.38 -7.33
C GLY A 59 16.02 -8.00 -8.73
N ASP A 60 16.56 -6.93 -9.31
CA ASP A 60 16.16 -6.44 -10.66
C ASP A 60 14.64 -6.26 -10.80
N ASN A 61 14.04 -5.58 -9.81
CA ASN A 61 12.61 -5.31 -9.70
C ASN A 61 11.71 -6.51 -9.30
N ASP A 62 12.31 -7.65 -8.92
CA ASP A 62 11.54 -8.75 -8.32
C ASP A 62 11.08 -8.47 -6.88
N GLY A 63 11.68 -7.48 -6.21
CA GLY A 63 11.27 -7.06 -4.89
C GLY A 63 11.72 -5.65 -4.52
N TRP A 64 11.32 -5.23 -3.34
CA TRP A 64 11.76 -4.00 -2.72
C TRP A 64 11.77 -4.14 -1.19
N MET A 65 12.50 -3.25 -0.53
CA MET A 65 12.61 -3.21 0.91
C MET A 65 12.13 -1.86 1.44
N TRP A 66 11.30 -1.85 2.49
CA TRP A 66 11.04 -0.65 3.27
C TRP A 66 12.02 -0.54 4.44
N ASN A 67 12.36 0.69 4.79
CA ASN A 67 12.88 1.08 6.10
C ASN A 67 12.05 2.25 6.61
N ILE A 68 11.40 2.08 7.76
CA ILE A 68 10.57 3.10 8.42
C ILE A 68 11.19 3.40 9.78
N PRO A 69 11.87 4.56 9.92
CA PRO A 69 12.47 4.98 11.18
C PRO A 69 11.42 5.35 12.23
N PHE A 70 11.64 4.91 13.48
CA PHE A 70 10.89 5.37 14.64
C PHE A 70 11.71 6.37 15.48
N SER A 71 10.99 7.14 16.30
CA SER A 71 11.57 8.17 17.17
C SER A 71 12.35 7.60 18.36
N ASP A 72 12.17 6.32 18.69
CA ASP A 72 12.92 5.60 19.74
C ASP A 72 14.29 5.09 19.26
N GLY A 73 14.69 5.41 18.02
CA GLY A 73 15.95 4.97 17.42
C GLY A 73 15.89 3.58 16.78
N THR A 74 14.74 2.90 16.83
CA THR A 74 14.52 1.64 16.11
C THR A 74 13.94 1.89 14.71
N SER A 75 14.03 0.91 13.82
CA SER A 75 13.48 1.01 12.46
C SER A 75 12.74 -0.27 12.09
N SER A 76 11.53 -0.15 11.53
CA SER A 76 10.87 -1.30 10.89
C SER A 76 11.49 -1.52 9.52
N VAL A 77 11.86 -2.77 9.24
CA VAL A 77 12.49 -3.15 7.98
C VAL A 77 11.78 -4.37 7.44
N GLY A 78 11.33 -4.30 6.19
CA GLY A 78 10.65 -5.41 5.55
C GLY A 78 10.99 -5.52 4.09
N ILE A 79 10.95 -6.74 3.59
CA ILE A 79 11.23 -7.11 2.20
C ILE A 79 9.93 -7.62 1.61
N VAL A 80 9.52 -7.02 0.51
CA VAL A 80 8.37 -7.42 -0.29
C VAL A 80 8.90 -7.93 -1.63
N CYS A 81 8.60 -9.17 -1.98
CA CYS A 81 9.11 -9.76 -3.22
C CYS A 81 8.13 -10.73 -3.87
N ALA A 82 8.37 -11.01 -5.15
CA ALA A 82 7.71 -12.10 -5.85
C ALA A 82 8.07 -13.43 -5.17
N GLN A 83 7.10 -14.35 -5.10
CA GLN A 83 7.31 -15.67 -4.51
C GLN A 83 8.50 -16.41 -5.16
N LYS A 84 8.65 -16.31 -6.49
CA LYS A 84 9.75 -16.92 -7.23
C LYS A 84 11.13 -16.41 -6.80
N TYR A 85 11.23 -15.11 -6.48
CA TYR A 85 12.49 -14.51 -6.03
C TYR A 85 12.91 -15.07 -4.68
N PHE A 86 11.98 -15.12 -3.72
CA PHE A 86 12.19 -15.74 -2.42
C PHE A 86 12.67 -17.20 -2.55
N GLU A 87 12.01 -17.98 -3.41
CA GLU A 87 12.33 -19.40 -3.64
C GLU A 87 13.73 -19.64 -4.21
N THR A 88 14.37 -18.65 -4.84
CA THR A 88 15.74 -18.81 -5.38
C THR A 88 16.82 -18.94 -4.29
N PHE A 89 16.53 -18.52 -3.06
CA PHE A 89 17.51 -18.52 -1.96
C PHE A 89 17.57 -19.83 -1.19
N ASP A 90 16.55 -20.70 -1.31
CA ASP A 90 16.42 -21.93 -0.51
C ASP A 90 16.59 -21.66 1.01
N MET A 91 15.93 -20.61 1.49
CA MET A 91 15.99 -20.10 2.86
C MET A 91 14.59 -20.05 3.48
N ASN A 92 14.52 -20.16 4.80
CA ASN A 92 13.30 -19.81 5.52
C ASN A 92 13.12 -18.28 5.61
N ASP A 93 11.98 -17.82 6.12
CA ASP A 93 11.62 -16.40 6.18
C ASP A 93 12.63 -15.55 6.97
N GLU A 94 13.16 -16.10 8.06
CA GLU A 94 14.13 -15.43 8.91
C GLU A 94 15.50 -15.36 8.23
N GLU A 95 15.98 -16.48 7.70
CA GLU A 95 17.25 -16.58 6.97
C GLU A 95 17.26 -15.65 5.75
N PHE A 96 16.17 -15.64 4.98
CA PHE A 96 16.02 -14.77 3.82
C PHE A 96 16.05 -13.29 4.21
N TRP A 97 15.31 -12.92 5.26
CA TRP A 97 15.28 -11.54 5.72
C TRP A 97 16.67 -11.07 6.17
N GLU A 98 17.35 -11.84 7.02
CA GLU A 98 18.71 -11.55 7.50
C GLU A 98 19.71 -11.49 6.34
N HIS A 99 19.63 -12.44 5.40
CA HIS A 99 20.49 -12.49 4.23
C HIS A 99 20.36 -11.22 3.38
N ILE A 100 19.15 -10.84 2.99
CA ILE A 100 18.93 -9.69 2.12
C ILE A 100 19.39 -8.39 2.78
N ILE A 101 19.05 -8.14 4.05
CA ILE A 101 19.41 -6.87 4.70
C ILE A 101 20.94 -6.69 4.82
N HIS A 102 21.70 -7.78 5.01
CA HIS A 102 23.14 -7.74 5.24
C HIS A 102 23.98 -7.92 3.97
N THR A 103 23.41 -8.45 2.88
CA THR A 103 24.16 -8.69 1.64
C THR A 103 23.84 -7.69 0.53
N HIS A 104 22.66 -7.07 0.53
CA HIS A 104 22.27 -6.20 -0.57
C HIS A 104 23.13 -4.91 -0.59
N PRO A 105 23.66 -4.48 -1.75
CA PRO A 105 24.61 -3.36 -1.85
C PRO A 105 24.13 -2.05 -1.22
N TYR A 106 22.82 -1.76 -1.33
CA TYR A 106 22.22 -0.52 -0.82
C TYR A 106 21.84 -0.58 0.67
N THR A 107 21.93 -1.74 1.32
CA THR A 107 21.39 -1.94 2.68
C THR A 107 22.45 -2.41 3.67
N LYS A 108 23.46 -3.16 3.21
CA LYS A 108 24.49 -3.74 4.07
C LYS A 108 25.20 -2.71 4.97
N GLU A 109 25.51 -1.53 4.43
CA GLU A 109 26.17 -0.47 5.19
C GLU A 109 25.24 0.18 6.21
N ARG A 110 23.94 0.24 5.89
CA ARG A 110 22.92 0.78 6.80
C ARG A 110 22.74 -0.11 8.02
N TYR A 111 22.86 -1.42 7.85
CA TYR A 111 22.53 -2.42 8.88
C TYR A 111 23.75 -3.13 9.47
N LYS A 112 24.97 -2.75 9.09
CA LYS A 112 26.23 -3.43 9.50
C LYS A 112 26.39 -3.65 11.01
N ASP A 113 25.90 -2.70 11.82
CA ASP A 113 25.98 -2.73 13.29
C ASP A 113 24.60 -2.90 13.95
N SER A 114 23.55 -3.04 13.13
CA SER A 114 22.16 -3.17 13.61
C SER A 114 21.87 -4.58 14.11
N LYS A 115 20.98 -4.71 15.09
CA LYS A 115 20.48 -6.01 15.55
C LYS A 115 18.97 -6.09 15.40
N ARG A 116 18.50 -7.25 14.97
CA ARG A 116 17.08 -7.59 15.04
C ARG A 116 16.63 -7.67 16.50
N ILE A 117 15.54 -6.99 16.85
CA ILE A 117 15.02 -6.90 18.24
C ILE A 117 13.66 -7.59 18.45
N VAL A 118 13.10 -8.19 17.40
CA VAL A 118 11.87 -8.98 17.41
C VAL A 118 12.00 -10.14 16.43
N ASP A 119 11.14 -11.15 16.52
CA ASP A 119 11.11 -12.22 15.53
C ASP A 119 10.71 -11.70 14.14
N VAL A 120 11.20 -12.36 13.09
CA VAL A 120 10.80 -12.05 11.72
C VAL A 120 9.36 -12.51 11.51
N GLY A 121 8.48 -11.55 11.23
CA GLY A 121 7.13 -11.81 10.77
C GLY A 121 7.10 -12.07 9.27
N SER A 122 6.11 -12.84 8.81
CA SER A 122 5.82 -12.96 7.39
C SER A 122 4.33 -12.88 7.10
N LEU A 123 4.01 -12.32 5.94
CA LEU A 123 2.67 -12.26 5.38
C LEU A 123 2.75 -12.49 3.88
N SER A 124 1.96 -13.42 3.36
CA SER A 124 1.86 -13.69 1.91
C SER A 124 0.43 -13.54 1.43
N GLY A 125 0.25 -13.21 0.15
CA GLY A 125 -1.08 -13.11 -0.46
C GLY A 125 -1.97 -12.08 0.23
N TYR A 126 -1.37 -10.95 0.65
CA TYR A 126 -2.07 -9.90 1.39
C TYR A 126 -3.06 -9.12 0.52
N SER A 127 -2.91 -9.17 -0.81
CA SER A 127 -3.81 -8.50 -1.75
C SER A 127 -5.17 -9.20 -1.71
N ALA A 128 -6.22 -8.40 -1.57
CA ALA A 128 -7.58 -8.92 -1.42
C ALA A 128 -8.55 -7.99 -2.14
N ALA A 129 -9.60 -8.54 -2.74
CA ALA A 129 -10.67 -7.78 -3.38
C ALA A 129 -12.05 -8.27 -2.91
N VAL A 130 -13.08 -7.50 -3.23
CA VAL A 130 -14.48 -7.87 -2.98
C VAL A 130 -15.37 -7.62 -4.19
N LYS A 131 -16.42 -8.43 -4.32
CA LYS A 131 -17.48 -8.29 -5.33
C LYS A 131 -18.30 -7.01 -5.13
N LYS A 132 -18.43 -6.53 -3.88
CA LYS A 132 -19.24 -5.37 -3.49
C LYS A 132 -18.64 -4.68 -2.27
N LEU A 133 -18.70 -3.35 -2.23
CA LEU A 133 -18.26 -2.55 -1.07
C LEU A 133 -19.35 -2.35 -0.01
N TYR A 134 -20.61 -2.59 -0.37
CA TYR A 134 -21.74 -2.42 0.54
C TYR A 134 -22.91 -3.36 0.16
N GLY A 135 -23.87 -3.45 1.06
CA GLY A 135 -25.16 -4.09 0.83
C GLY A 135 -26.26 -3.39 1.63
N LYS A 136 -27.46 -3.99 1.68
CA LYS A 136 -28.64 -3.35 2.30
C LYS A 136 -28.33 -2.81 3.70
N ASN A 137 -27.74 -3.64 4.57
CA ASN A 137 -27.49 -3.29 5.97
C ASN A 137 -26.00 -3.33 6.35
N PHE A 138 -25.07 -3.32 5.40
CA PHE A 138 -23.64 -3.33 5.71
C PHE A 138 -22.81 -2.48 4.75
N ILE A 139 -21.63 -2.06 5.22
CA ILE A 139 -20.59 -1.38 4.44
C ILE A 139 -19.24 -1.98 4.85
N LEU A 140 -18.37 -2.25 3.87
CA LEU A 140 -17.02 -2.76 4.10
C LEU A 140 -16.02 -1.61 4.08
N THR A 141 -15.12 -1.54 5.06
CA THR A 141 -14.13 -0.46 5.23
C THR A 141 -12.72 -1.01 5.39
N GLY A 142 -11.71 -0.22 5.02
CA GLY A 142 -10.30 -0.60 5.06
C GLY A 142 -10.03 -1.94 4.39
N ASN A 143 -9.15 -2.77 4.95
CA ASN A 143 -8.79 -4.05 4.33
C ASN A 143 -9.96 -5.08 4.29
N ALA A 144 -11.09 -4.80 4.95
CA ALA A 144 -12.29 -5.61 4.77
C ALA A 144 -12.91 -5.42 3.38
N SER A 145 -12.57 -4.36 2.65
CA SER A 145 -12.92 -4.17 1.23
C SER A 145 -11.80 -4.64 0.30
N GLU A 146 -10.78 -3.82 0.09
CA GLU A 146 -9.69 -4.08 -0.85
C GLU A 146 -8.33 -3.74 -0.21
N PHE A 147 -7.31 -4.53 -0.53
CA PHE A 147 -5.92 -4.24 -0.21
C PHE A 147 -5.06 -4.50 -1.45
N LEU A 148 -4.28 -3.51 -1.86
CA LEU A 148 -3.48 -3.54 -3.09
C LEU A 148 -2.07 -4.06 -2.79
N ASP A 149 -1.20 -3.19 -2.30
CA ASP A 149 0.21 -3.46 -2.00
C ASP A 149 0.76 -2.38 -1.05
N PRO A 150 1.73 -2.71 -0.16
CA PRO A 150 2.25 -1.76 0.81
C PRO A 150 3.23 -0.69 0.25
N VAL A 151 3.65 -0.75 -1.02
CA VAL A 151 4.70 0.12 -1.58
C VAL A 151 4.50 1.62 -1.35
N PHE A 152 3.26 2.12 -1.39
CA PHE A 152 2.96 3.54 -1.15
C PHE A 152 2.36 3.84 0.22
N SER A 153 2.37 2.87 1.14
CA SER A 153 1.85 3.05 2.50
C SER A 153 0.40 3.59 2.57
N SER A 154 -0.43 3.31 1.56
CA SER A 154 -1.76 3.92 1.39
C SER A 154 -2.87 3.20 2.17
N GLY A 155 -2.64 1.98 2.65
CA GLY A 155 -3.68 1.16 3.29
C GLY A 155 -4.34 1.82 4.50
N VAL A 156 -3.57 2.49 5.37
CA VAL A 156 -4.12 3.21 6.53
C VAL A 156 -4.95 4.42 6.08
N THR A 157 -4.49 5.17 5.09
CA THR A 157 -5.22 6.31 4.51
C THR A 157 -6.56 5.86 3.93
N LEU A 158 -6.57 4.78 3.15
CA LEU A 158 -7.80 4.22 2.58
C LEU A 158 -8.76 3.68 3.66
N ALA A 159 -8.22 3.09 4.74
CA ALA A 159 -9.03 2.63 5.87
C ALA A 159 -9.67 3.79 6.64
N LEU A 160 -8.92 4.87 6.87
CA LEU A 160 -9.46 6.08 7.53
C LEU A 160 -10.52 6.75 6.66
N GLU A 161 -10.26 6.90 5.36
CA GLU A 161 -11.21 7.52 4.43
C GLU A 161 -12.51 6.71 4.32
N SER A 162 -12.40 5.41 4.06
CA SER A 162 -13.58 4.53 3.98
C SER A 162 -14.36 4.48 5.28
N GLY A 163 -13.67 4.40 6.43
CA GLY A 163 -14.31 4.43 7.74
C GLY A 163 -15.07 5.74 8.00
N SER A 164 -14.43 6.88 7.72
CA SER A 164 -15.01 8.22 7.85
C SER A 164 -16.26 8.36 6.97
N LYS A 165 -16.14 8.05 5.68
CA LYS A 165 -17.23 8.13 4.71
C LYS A 165 -18.39 7.21 5.07
N ALA A 166 -18.11 5.96 5.43
CA ALA A 166 -19.14 5.01 5.83
C ALA A 166 -19.91 5.47 7.09
N ALA A 167 -19.20 6.05 8.06
CA ALA A 167 -19.80 6.60 9.27
C ALA A 167 -20.69 7.81 8.97
N GLU A 168 -20.22 8.75 8.15
CA GLU A 168 -20.99 9.92 7.72
C GLU A 168 -22.29 9.54 7.02
N LEU A 169 -22.20 8.66 6.02
CA LEU A 169 -23.34 8.19 5.23
C LEU A 169 -24.33 7.41 6.10
N THR A 170 -23.84 6.55 6.99
CA THR A 170 -24.71 5.82 7.93
C THR A 170 -25.41 6.77 8.89
N ALA A 171 -24.74 7.82 9.37
CA ALA A 171 -25.36 8.81 10.25
C ALA A 171 -26.48 9.59 9.52
N ARG A 172 -26.29 9.92 8.24
CA ARG A 172 -27.33 10.53 7.39
C ARG A 172 -28.51 9.59 7.15
N GLU A 173 -28.25 8.32 6.78
CA GLU A 173 -29.28 7.28 6.62
C GLU A 173 -30.12 7.10 7.89
N LEU A 174 -29.47 7.09 9.07
CA LEU A 174 -30.17 6.95 10.36
C LEU A 174 -31.07 8.14 10.72
N ARG A 175 -30.85 9.31 10.12
CA ARG A 175 -31.74 10.49 10.23
C ARG A 175 -32.89 10.48 9.22
N GLY A 176 -32.97 9.45 8.37
CA GLY A 176 -34.01 9.30 7.35
C GLY A 176 -33.66 9.93 6.00
N GLU A 177 -32.41 10.34 5.80
CA GLU A 177 -31.94 10.76 4.48
C GLU A 177 -31.82 9.54 3.55
N SER A 178 -32.17 9.72 2.28
CA SER A 178 -31.88 8.72 1.25
C SER A 178 -30.43 8.85 0.82
N ILE A 179 -29.69 7.74 0.84
CA ILE A 179 -28.25 7.69 0.49
C ILE A 179 -28.06 6.89 -0.78
N ASP A 180 -27.34 7.46 -1.74
CA ASP A 180 -26.87 6.72 -2.90
C ASP A 180 -25.49 6.15 -2.61
N TYR A 181 -25.44 4.96 -1.97
CA TYR A 181 -24.18 4.31 -1.64
C TYR A 181 -23.35 3.93 -2.87
N LYS A 182 -23.95 3.85 -4.07
CA LYS A 182 -23.17 3.62 -5.29
C LYS A 182 -22.30 4.83 -5.58
N VAL A 183 -22.89 6.02 -5.65
CA VAL A 183 -22.17 7.25 -5.97
C VAL A 183 -21.37 7.78 -4.77
N GLU A 184 -22.02 7.87 -3.62
CA GLU A 184 -21.47 8.54 -2.44
C GLU A 184 -20.42 7.71 -1.69
N TYR A 185 -20.39 6.39 -1.89
CA TYR A 185 -19.41 5.50 -1.24
C TYR A 185 -18.59 4.71 -2.25
N GLU A 186 -19.23 3.85 -3.05
CA GLU A 186 -18.50 2.91 -3.89
C GLU A 186 -17.68 3.62 -4.98
N ASP A 187 -18.27 4.53 -5.75
CA ASP A 187 -17.57 5.26 -6.80
C ASP A 187 -16.46 6.14 -6.24
N HIS A 188 -16.73 6.82 -5.13
CA HIS A 188 -15.73 7.59 -4.38
C HIS A 188 -14.53 6.72 -3.96
N MET A 189 -14.77 5.60 -3.27
CA MET A 189 -13.68 4.72 -2.83
C MET A 189 -12.94 4.10 -4.01
N MET A 190 -13.66 3.66 -5.04
CA MET A 190 -13.05 3.03 -6.22
C MET A 190 -12.19 4.01 -7.02
N GLN A 191 -12.51 5.31 -7.07
CA GLN A 191 -11.63 6.30 -7.69
C GLN A 191 -10.23 6.27 -7.05
N GLY A 192 -10.16 6.44 -5.73
CA GLY A 192 -8.88 6.45 -5.01
C GLY A 192 -8.14 5.12 -5.08
N ILE A 193 -8.87 4.01 -4.94
CA ILE A 193 -8.30 2.66 -5.08
C ILE A 193 -7.74 2.45 -6.50
N ASN A 194 -8.45 2.86 -7.55
CA ASN A 194 -8.00 2.68 -8.93
C ASN A 194 -6.73 3.49 -9.22
N VAL A 195 -6.62 4.72 -8.70
CA VAL A 195 -5.40 5.53 -8.84
C VAL A 195 -4.22 4.83 -8.19
N PHE A 196 -4.35 4.36 -6.94
CA PHE A 196 -3.28 3.60 -6.30
C PHE A 196 -2.98 2.30 -7.03
N ARG A 197 -3.98 1.62 -7.58
CA ARG A 197 -3.80 0.40 -8.37
C ARG A 197 -2.91 0.64 -9.58
N ASP A 198 -3.15 1.71 -10.32
CA ASP A 198 -2.31 2.08 -11.48
C ASP A 198 -0.87 2.38 -11.06
N TYR A 199 -0.68 3.08 -9.95
CA TYR A 199 0.65 3.35 -9.41
C TYR A 199 1.37 2.08 -8.94
N VAL A 200 0.66 1.15 -8.30
CA VAL A 200 1.23 -0.14 -7.85
C VAL A 200 1.64 -0.97 -9.06
N ASN A 201 0.79 -1.06 -10.07
CA ASN A 201 1.10 -1.81 -11.29
C ASN A 201 2.32 -1.21 -12.00
N THR A 202 2.39 0.11 -12.13
CA THR A 202 3.52 0.80 -12.78
C THR A 202 4.80 0.81 -11.95
N TRP A 203 4.72 0.63 -10.63
CA TRP A 203 5.89 0.35 -9.80
C TRP A 203 6.52 -0.98 -10.21
N TYR A 204 5.72 -2.04 -10.30
CA TYR A 204 6.21 -3.39 -10.57
C TYR A 204 6.53 -3.66 -12.04
N ASP A 205 5.95 -2.93 -13.00
CA ASP A 205 6.36 -3.02 -14.42
C ASP A 205 7.59 -2.15 -14.76
N GLY A 206 8.11 -1.36 -13.81
CA GLY A 206 9.28 -0.50 -13.97
C GLY A 206 9.00 0.88 -14.57
N THR A 207 7.79 1.16 -15.04
CA THR A 207 7.38 2.44 -15.61
C THR A 207 7.56 3.57 -14.60
N LEU A 208 6.98 3.43 -13.40
CA LEU A 208 7.06 4.44 -12.36
C LEU A 208 8.48 4.58 -11.83
N GLN A 209 9.24 3.50 -11.71
CA GLN A 209 10.66 3.57 -11.31
C GLN A 209 11.47 4.39 -12.30
N THR A 210 11.27 4.18 -13.60
CA THR A 210 11.92 4.99 -14.65
C THR A 210 11.57 6.47 -14.51
N ILE A 211 10.29 6.80 -14.23
CA ILE A 211 9.86 8.17 -13.96
C ILE A 211 10.53 8.75 -12.71
N LEU A 212 10.54 7.99 -11.60
CA LEU A 212 11.06 8.41 -10.30
C LEU A 212 12.58 8.51 -10.27
N PHE A 213 13.30 7.77 -11.10
CA PHE A 213 14.77 7.76 -11.13
C PHE A 213 15.39 8.43 -12.35
N SER A 214 14.60 8.89 -13.32
CA SER A 214 15.13 9.65 -14.48
C SER A 214 15.73 10.99 -14.08
N ASP A 215 16.86 11.33 -14.70
CA ASP A 215 17.50 12.66 -14.62
C ASP A 215 16.68 13.76 -15.33
N LYS A 216 15.77 13.38 -16.23
CA LYS A 216 14.90 14.31 -16.98
C LYS A 216 13.70 14.75 -16.14
N LYS A 217 13.95 15.41 -15.01
CA LYS A 217 12.89 15.84 -14.08
C LYS A 217 12.09 17.03 -14.61
N ASN A 218 10.77 16.94 -14.47
CA ASN A 218 9.85 18.06 -14.64
C ASN A 218 9.18 18.40 -13.30
N ALA A 219 9.28 19.66 -12.87
CA ALA A 219 8.80 20.09 -11.55
C ALA A 219 7.27 19.94 -11.39
N GLU A 220 6.50 20.22 -12.44
CA GLU A 220 5.04 20.10 -12.40
C GLU A 220 4.59 18.64 -12.34
N ILE A 221 5.24 17.76 -13.11
CA ILE A 221 5.00 16.31 -13.02
C ILE A 221 5.37 15.80 -11.62
N THR A 222 6.51 16.24 -11.08
CA THR A 222 6.96 15.86 -9.74
C THR A 222 5.93 16.24 -8.68
N LYS A 223 5.39 17.46 -8.71
CA LYS A 223 4.33 17.90 -7.78
C LYS A 223 3.08 17.02 -7.90
N LYS A 224 2.66 16.69 -9.12
CA LYS A 224 1.47 15.85 -9.36
C LYS A 224 1.66 14.43 -8.83
N VAL A 225 2.84 13.84 -9.02
CA VAL A 225 3.19 12.52 -8.46
C VAL A 225 3.26 12.56 -6.93
N VAL A 226 3.91 13.58 -6.36
CA VAL A 226 3.98 13.77 -4.89
C VAL A 226 2.59 13.92 -4.27
N SER A 227 1.67 14.60 -4.95
CA SER A 227 0.26 14.70 -4.51
C SER A 227 -0.40 13.32 -4.36
N ILE A 228 -0.20 12.42 -5.34
CA ILE A 228 -0.68 11.03 -5.25
C ILE A 228 -0.04 10.28 -4.08
N LEU A 229 1.29 10.35 -3.96
CA LEU A 229 2.04 9.69 -2.88
C LEU A 229 1.68 10.24 -1.49
N SER A 230 1.15 11.46 -1.42
CA SER A 230 0.64 12.08 -0.19
C SER A 230 -0.82 11.74 0.11
N GLY A 231 -1.48 10.94 -0.73
CA GLY A 231 -2.86 10.47 -0.52
C GLY A 231 -3.95 11.31 -1.18
N TYR A 232 -3.63 12.34 -1.95
CA TYR A 232 -4.61 13.20 -2.63
C TYR A 232 -5.16 12.57 -3.92
N VAL A 233 -5.62 11.32 -3.83
CA VAL A 233 -6.11 10.52 -4.97
C VAL A 233 -7.54 10.84 -5.40
N TRP A 234 -8.12 11.91 -4.85
CA TRP A 234 -9.43 12.45 -5.21
C TRP A 234 -9.36 13.89 -5.74
N ASP A 235 -8.16 14.47 -5.89
CA ASP A 235 -8.02 15.81 -6.48
C ASP A 235 -8.21 15.77 -8.00
N GLU A 236 -9.42 16.07 -8.47
CA GLU A 236 -9.76 16.04 -9.90
C GLU A 236 -9.03 17.10 -10.74
N ASN A 237 -8.39 18.09 -10.12
CA ASN A 237 -7.53 19.05 -10.83
C ASN A 237 -6.17 18.43 -11.20
N ASN A 238 -5.82 17.30 -10.58
CA ASN A 238 -4.62 16.57 -10.88
C ASN A 238 -4.88 15.53 -11.99
N SER A 239 -4.26 15.73 -13.15
CA SER A 239 -4.35 14.79 -14.28
C SER A 239 -3.83 13.38 -13.98
N PHE A 240 -3.01 13.21 -12.94
CA PHE A 240 -2.55 11.90 -12.46
C PHE A 240 -3.57 11.19 -11.55
N VAL A 241 -4.67 11.87 -11.19
CA VAL A 241 -5.86 11.27 -10.58
C VAL A 241 -6.86 10.88 -11.65
N THR A 242 -7.28 11.84 -12.48
CA THR A 242 -8.38 11.65 -13.43
C THR A 242 -8.04 10.74 -14.61
N SER A 243 -6.74 10.63 -14.94
CA SER A 243 -6.23 9.82 -16.05
C SER A 243 -4.91 9.14 -15.68
N SER A 244 -4.81 8.56 -14.47
CA SER A 244 -3.60 7.95 -13.89
C SER A 244 -2.78 7.12 -14.88
N LYS A 245 -3.38 6.09 -15.48
CA LYS A 245 -2.71 5.22 -16.46
C LYS A 245 -2.11 5.98 -17.64
N TYR A 246 -2.89 6.85 -18.28
CA TYR A 246 -2.43 7.64 -19.42
C TYR A 246 -1.34 8.64 -19.04
N ALA A 247 -1.48 9.31 -17.90
CA ALA A 247 -0.52 10.28 -17.41
C ALA A 247 0.84 9.64 -17.10
N LEU A 248 0.83 8.46 -16.47
CA LEU A 248 2.03 7.66 -16.20
C LEU A 248 2.70 7.20 -17.50
N GLU A 249 1.93 6.62 -18.43
CA GLU A 249 2.44 6.16 -19.73
C GLU A 249 3.09 7.31 -20.53
N LYS A 250 2.42 8.46 -20.64
CA LYS A 250 2.99 9.62 -21.35
C LYS A 250 4.23 10.18 -20.67
N THR A 251 4.24 10.20 -19.35
CA THR A 251 5.43 10.66 -18.61
C THR A 251 6.61 9.71 -18.84
N TYR A 252 6.37 8.40 -18.80
CA TYR A 252 7.38 7.39 -19.09
C TYR A 252 7.97 7.56 -20.49
N GLU A 253 7.15 7.74 -21.53
CA GLU A 253 7.60 7.98 -22.90
C GLU A 253 8.48 9.24 -23.05
N MET A 254 8.26 10.27 -22.21
CA MET A 254 9.06 11.50 -22.24
C MET A 254 10.42 11.35 -21.56
N VAL A 255 10.53 10.44 -20.58
CA VAL A 255 11.70 10.37 -19.70
C VAL A 255 12.60 9.16 -19.94
N LYS A 256 12.12 8.16 -20.70
CA LYS A 256 12.94 7.02 -21.17
C LYS A 256 14.04 7.44 -22.15
#